data_AF-A0A496WJU9-F1
#
_entry.id   AF-A0A496WJU9-F1
#
_cell.length_a   1.000
_cell.length_b   1.000
_cell.length_c   1.000
_cell.angle_alpha   90.00
_cell.angle_beta   90.00
_cell.angle_gamma   90.00
#
_symmetry.space_group_name_H-M   'P 1'
#
loop_
_entity.id
_entity.type
_entity.pdbx_description
1 polymer ?
#
loop_
_entity_poly.entity_id
_entity_poly.type
_entity_poly.pdbx_seq_one_letter_code
_entity_poly.pdbx_strand_id
1 'polypeptide(L)'
;MDAVERDDFVHALGQTLAFYGKDLSMMQTSFWVTACGDKSVFQLKRALIEYTKVGKFAPKPADILSIVDNMGARHGRKEKTLPPPVTSCPPEVTKAWMWFIGRMAKGSKNLDGLFDKHSDVDVATQEKYLHTINHEAHKYGTPDAVPEEFKLKEVWG
;
A
#
# COMPACT_ATOMS: atom_id res chain seq x y z
N MET A 1 -3.70 4.83 -29.28
CA MET A 1 -3.56 3.43 -28.87
C MET A 1 -2.88 2.65 -29.98
N ASP A 2 -1.70 2.09 -29.72
CA ASP A 2 -0.99 1.24 -30.67
C ASP A 2 -1.65 -0.17 -30.80
N ALA A 3 -1.10 -1.03 -31.66
CA ALA A 3 -1.66 -2.36 -31.89
C ALA A 3 -1.52 -3.29 -30.67
N VAL A 4 -0.43 -3.17 -29.90
CA VAL A 4 -0.16 -3.98 -28.71
C VAL A 4 -1.06 -3.54 -27.56
N GLU A 5 -1.13 -2.24 -27.33
CA GLU A 5 -2.03 -1.57 -26.40
C GLU A 5 -3.50 -1.92 -26.66
N ARG A 6 -3.89 -1.99 -27.94
CA ARG A 6 -5.23 -2.40 -28.33
C ARG A 6 -5.51 -3.84 -27.93
N ASP A 7 -4.62 -4.77 -28.25
CA ASP A 7 -4.78 -6.18 -27.89
C ASP A 7 -4.87 -6.34 -26.37
N ASP A 8 -3.99 -5.64 -25.64
CA ASP A 8 -3.97 -5.57 -24.19
C ASP A 8 -5.28 -5.07 -23.57
N PHE A 9 -5.88 -4.03 -24.17
CA PHE A 9 -7.15 -3.49 -23.73
C PHE A 9 -8.30 -4.46 -24.02
N VAL A 10 -8.34 -5.06 -25.21
CA VAL A 10 -9.36 -6.02 -25.62
C VAL A 10 -9.31 -7.27 -24.76
N HIS A 11 -8.11 -7.75 -24.43
CA HIS A 11 -7.93 -8.87 -23.51
C HIS A 11 -8.51 -8.56 -22.11
N ALA A 12 -8.17 -7.39 -21.54
CA ALA A 12 -8.69 -6.98 -20.24
C ALA A 12 -10.22 -6.78 -20.25
N LEU A 13 -10.75 -6.21 -21.33
CA LEU A 13 -12.19 -6.05 -21.52
C LEU A 13 -12.90 -7.41 -21.62
N GLY A 14 -12.32 -8.37 -22.36
CA GLY A 14 -12.83 -9.73 -22.47
C GLY A 14 -12.91 -10.44 -21.12
N GLN A 15 -11.85 -10.37 -20.32
CA GLN A 15 -11.84 -10.91 -18.96
C GLN A 15 -12.91 -10.25 -18.06
N THR A 16 -13.04 -8.93 -18.17
CA THR A 16 -14.03 -8.18 -17.38
C THR A 16 -15.45 -8.55 -17.77
N LEU A 17 -15.76 -8.71 -19.05
CA LEU A 17 -17.09 -9.11 -19.51
C LEU A 17 -17.40 -10.58 -19.21
N ALA A 18 -16.41 -11.46 -19.32
CA ALA A 18 -16.53 -12.86 -18.96
C ALA A 18 -16.93 -13.04 -17.48
N PHE A 19 -16.42 -12.18 -16.58
CA PHE A 19 -16.87 -12.14 -15.18
C PHE A 19 -18.39 -11.89 -15.04
N TYR A 20 -19.00 -11.14 -15.94
CA TYR A 20 -20.45 -10.92 -15.99
C TYR A 20 -21.20 -11.93 -16.86
N GLY A 21 -20.54 -13.00 -17.31
CA GLY A 21 -21.12 -14.01 -18.20
C GLY A 21 -21.44 -13.48 -19.60
N LYS A 22 -20.71 -12.45 -20.07
CA LYS A 22 -20.87 -11.89 -21.42
C LYS A 22 -19.64 -12.19 -22.27
N ASP A 23 -19.90 -12.63 -23.49
CA ASP A 23 -18.87 -12.75 -24.51
C ASP A 23 -18.64 -11.42 -25.24
N LEU A 24 -17.39 -11.17 -25.61
CA LEU A 24 -17.00 -9.99 -26.37
C LEU A 24 -16.95 -10.34 -27.86
N SER A 25 -17.94 -9.89 -28.63
CA SER A 25 -17.97 -10.08 -30.08
C SER A 25 -17.02 -9.11 -30.81
N MET A 26 -16.57 -9.44 -32.02
CA MET A 26 -15.73 -8.53 -32.83
C MET A 26 -16.36 -7.15 -33.03
N MET A 27 -17.69 -7.09 -33.20
CA MET A 27 -18.41 -5.83 -33.35
C MET A 27 -18.35 -4.99 -32.07
N GLN A 28 -18.52 -5.63 -30.91
CA GLN A 28 -18.39 -4.96 -29.62
C GLN A 28 -16.95 -4.50 -29.37
N THR A 29 -15.97 -5.33 -29.72
CA THR A 29 -14.54 -4.97 -29.65
C THR A 29 -14.26 -3.68 -30.43
N SER A 30 -14.70 -3.62 -31.68
CA SER A 30 -14.52 -2.43 -32.53
C SER A 30 -15.14 -1.19 -31.88
N PHE A 31 -16.38 -1.31 -31.39
CA PHE A 31 -17.06 -0.21 -30.70
C PHE A 31 -16.31 0.28 -29.46
N TRP A 32 -15.82 -0.63 -28.62
CA TRP A 32 -15.07 -0.29 -27.41
C TRP A 32 -13.73 0.37 -27.73
N VAL A 33 -13.00 -0.14 -28.72
CA VAL A 33 -11.72 0.44 -29.13
C VAL A 33 -11.91 1.85 -29.71
N THR A 34 -12.97 2.08 -30.49
CA THR A 34 -13.30 3.42 -30.99
C THR A 34 -13.72 4.36 -29.86
N ALA A 35 -14.59 3.91 -28.95
CA ALA A 35 -15.14 4.73 -27.88
C ALA A 35 -14.09 5.14 -26.82
N CYS A 36 -13.08 4.31 -26.58
CA CYS A 36 -12.05 4.54 -25.56
C CYS A 36 -10.67 4.89 -26.16
N GLY A 37 -10.58 5.09 -27.48
CA GLY A 37 -9.30 5.19 -28.20
C GLY A 37 -8.47 6.43 -27.86
N ASP A 38 -9.08 7.45 -27.28
CA ASP A 38 -8.47 8.70 -26.81
C ASP A 38 -7.87 8.59 -25.40
N LYS A 39 -8.16 7.51 -24.65
CA LYS A 39 -7.67 7.30 -23.29
C LYS A 39 -6.48 6.34 -23.25
N SER A 40 -5.67 6.45 -22.20
CA SER A 40 -4.58 5.51 -21.95
C SER A 40 -5.12 4.13 -21.57
N VAL A 41 -4.54 3.06 -22.14
CA VAL A 41 -4.87 1.66 -21.77
C VAL A 41 -4.71 1.42 -20.27
N PHE A 42 -3.68 2.00 -19.66
CA PHE A 42 -3.45 1.87 -18.22
C PHE A 42 -4.64 2.42 -17.41
N GLN A 43 -5.16 3.58 -17.80
CA GLN A 43 -6.33 4.19 -17.15
C GLN A 43 -7.59 3.35 -17.39
N LEU A 44 -7.76 2.82 -18.59
CA LEU A 44 -8.90 1.97 -18.94
C LEU A 44 -8.89 0.65 -18.16
N LYS A 45 -7.75 -0.04 -18.07
CA LYS A 45 -7.58 -1.25 -17.25
C LYS A 45 -7.92 -0.98 -15.79
N ARG A 46 -7.43 0.13 -15.24
CA ARG A 46 -7.72 0.55 -13.86
C ARG A 46 -9.21 0.86 -13.66
N ALA A 47 -9.86 1.49 -14.63
CA ALA A 47 -11.28 1.79 -14.59
C ALA A 47 -12.16 0.54 -14.69
N LEU A 48 -11.78 -0.45 -15.49
CA LEU A 48 -12.46 -1.75 -15.55
C LEU A 48 -12.44 -2.46 -14.19
N ILE A 49 -11.30 -2.46 -13.50
CA ILE A 49 -11.17 -3.02 -12.14
C ILE A 49 -12.04 -2.23 -11.16
N GLU A 50 -11.96 -0.89 -11.18
CA GLU A 50 -12.73 -0.06 -10.25
C GLU A 50 -14.25 -0.20 -10.46
N TYR A 51 -14.70 -0.42 -11.70
CA TYR A 51 -16.11 -0.64 -12.02
C TYR A 51 -16.70 -1.85 -11.28
N THR A 52 -15.90 -2.88 -10.99
CA THR A 52 -16.38 -4.07 -10.24
C THR A 52 -16.91 -3.72 -8.84
N LYS A 53 -16.48 -2.58 -8.29
CA LYS A 53 -16.92 -2.08 -6.97
C LYS A 53 -18.23 -1.28 -7.03
N VAL A 54 -18.69 -0.90 -8.21
CA VAL A 54 -19.87 -0.03 -8.40
C VAL A 54 -21.19 -0.80 -8.20
N GLY A 55 -21.17 -2.14 -8.24
CA GLY A 55 -22.34 -2.98 -8.01
C GLY A 55 -23.36 -2.96 -9.16
N LYS A 56 -22.99 -2.44 -10.35
CA LYS A 56 -23.83 -2.42 -11.55
C LYS A 56 -23.47 -3.59 -12.48
N PHE A 57 -24.49 -4.13 -13.16
CA PHE A 57 -24.30 -5.26 -14.06
C PHE A 57 -23.63 -4.83 -15.37
N ALA A 58 -22.43 -5.38 -15.62
CA ALA A 58 -21.58 -5.23 -16.80
C ALA A 58 -21.25 -3.77 -17.20
N PRO A 59 -19.98 -3.44 -17.45
CA PRO A 59 -19.61 -2.08 -17.84
C PRO A 59 -20.10 -1.74 -19.25
N LYS A 60 -20.48 -0.48 -19.46
CA LYS A 60 -20.62 0.15 -20.78
C LYS A 60 -19.47 1.15 -20.99
N PRO A 61 -19.13 1.52 -22.24
CA PRO A 61 -18.05 2.48 -22.48
C PRO A 61 -18.21 3.79 -21.71
N ALA A 62 -19.43 4.34 -21.67
CA ALA A 62 -19.73 5.56 -20.92
C ALA A 62 -19.45 5.44 -19.41
N ASP A 63 -19.70 4.27 -18.82
CA ASP A 63 -19.41 4.04 -17.40
C ASP A 63 -17.90 4.05 -17.14
N ILE A 64 -17.12 3.41 -18.01
CA ILE A 64 -15.66 3.36 -17.91
C ILE A 64 -15.04 4.73 -18.14
N LEU A 65 -15.49 5.47 -19.16
CA LEU A 65 -15.04 6.83 -19.43
C LEU A 65 -15.32 7.77 -18.25
N SER A 66 -16.50 7.66 -17.64
CA SER A 66 -16.86 8.43 -16.44
C SER A 66 -15.90 8.15 -15.28
N ILE A 67 -15.48 6.89 -15.10
CA ILE A 67 -14.50 6.53 -14.07
C ILE A 67 -13.12 7.10 -14.42
N VAL A 68 -12.68 6.99 -15.68
CA VAL A 68 -11.40 7.54 -16.13
C VAL A 68 -11.33 9.05 -15.93
N ASP A 69 -12.37 9.79 -16.29
CA ASP A 69 -12.44 11.24 -16.11
C ASP A 69 -12.42 11.63 -14.63
N ASN A 70 -13.10 10.85 -13.77
CA ASN A 70 -13.02 11.02 -12.32
C ASN A 70 -11.64 10.69 -11.74
N MET A 71 -10.88 9.75 -12.32
CA MET A 71 -9.49 9.49 -11.95
C MET A 71 -8.59 10.66 -12.32
N GLY A 72 -8.78 11.25 -13.50
CA GLY A 72 -8.08 12.47 -13.94
C GLY A 72 -8.34 13.65 -13.00
N ALA A 73 -9.60 13.85 -12.59
CA ALA A 73 -9.98 14.88 -11.62
C ALA A 73 -9.39 14.64 -10.22
N ARG A 74 -9.23 13.38 -9.79
CA ARG A 74 -8.61 13.01 -8.52
C ARG A 74 -7.10 13.27 -8.49
N HIS A 75 -6.39 13.19 -9.61
CA HIS A 75 -4.95 13.55 -9.66
C HIS A 75 -4.69 15.05 -9.52
N GLY A 76 -5.67 15.92 -9.82
CA GLY A 76 -5.61 17.35 -9.49
C GLY A 76 -5.95 17.68 -8.03
N ARG A 77 -6.63 16.77 -7.34
CA ARG A 77 -6.99 16.93 -5.93
C ARG A 77 -5.88 16.28 -5.11
N LYS A 78 -4.86 17.07 -4.75
CA LYS A 78 -3.96 16.71 -3.63
C LYS A 78 -4.86 16.20 -2.52
N GLU A 79 -4.76 14.91 -2.24
CA GLU A 79 -5.37 14.31 -1.06
C GLU A 79 -4.98 15.24 0.08
N LYS A 80 -5.96 15.83 0.77
CA LYS A 80 -5.67 16.69 1.92
C LYS A 80 -4.98 15.76 2.91
N THR A 81 -3.65 15.75 2.90
CA THR A 81 -2.85 15.18 3.97
C THR A 81 -3.39 15.87 5.20
N LEU A 82 -4.07 15.09 6.05
CA LEU A 82 -4.43 15.56 7.37
C LEU A 82 -3.14 16.14 7.96
N PRO A 83 -3.18 17.32 8.61
CA PRO A 83 -2.02 17.80 9.31
C PRO A 83 -1.52 16.65 10.19
N PRO A 84 -0.21 16.35 10.17
CA PRO A 84 0.32 15.24 10.95
C PRO A 84 -0.21 15.40 12.38
N PRO A 85 -0.72 14.31 13.00
CA PRO A 85 -1.20 14.39 14.36
C PRO A 85 -0.09 15.02 15.21
N VAL A 86 -0.42 16.08 15.95
CA VAL A 86 0.54 16.73 16.84
C VAL A 86 0.82 15.72 17.96
N THR A 87 1.92 15.00 17.86
CA THR A 87 2.31 14.02 18.86
C THR A 87 3.05 14.73 19.98
N SER A 88 2.64 14.47 21.23
CA SER A 88 3.40 14.86 22.43
C SER A 88 4.55 13.89 22.73
N CYS A 89 4.89 13.02 21.77
CA CYS A 89 5.90 11.99 21.95
C CYS A 89 7.29 12.62 21.81
N PRO A 90 8.19 12.44 22.80
CA PRO A 90 9.57 12.90 22.68
C PRO A 90 10.23 12.35 21.40
N PRO A 91 11.00 13.17 20.66
CA PRO A 91 11.67 12.72 19.43
C PRO A 91 12.56 11.49 19.66
N GLU A 92 13.18 11.39 20.83
CA GLU A 92 14.08 10.28 21.19
C GLU A 92 13.33 8.95 21.37
N VAL A 93 12.13 8.99 21.94
CA VAL A 93 11.26 7.81 22.08
C VAL A 93 10.76 7.38 20.70
N THR A 94 10.39 8.34 19.86
CA THR A 94 9.95 8.07 18.48
C THR A 94 11.04 7.38 17.66
N LYS A 95 12.28 7.89 17.74
CA LYS A 95 13.44 7.29 17.06
C LYS A 95 13.71 5.86 17.54
N ALA A 96 13.64 5.62 18.85
CA ALA A 96 13.84 4.29 19.42
C ALA A 96 12.80 3.30 18.89
N TRP A 97 11.51 3.65 18.93
CA TRP A 97 10.44 2.81 18.40
C TRP A 97 10.55 2.58 16.89
N MET A 98 10.87 3.60 16.09
CA MET A 98 11.07 3.42 14.65
C MET A 98 12.23 2.50 14.33
N TRP A 99 13.36 2.64 15.05
CA TRP A 99 14.49 1.72 14.93
C TRP A 99 14.08 0.28 15.26
N PHE A 100 13.35 0.08 16.35
CA PHE A 100 12.92 -1.25 16.79
C PHE A 100 11.92 -1.90 15.85
N ILE A 101 10.90 -1.16 15.38
CA ILE A 101 9.95 -1.63 14.38
C ILE A 101 10.66 -1.98 13.08
N GLY A 102 11.61 -1.14 12.64
CA GLY A 102 12.43 -1.40 11.46
C GLY A 102 13.28 -2.67 11.60
N ARG A 103 13.85 -2.91 12.80
CA ARG A 103 14.60 -4.14 13.13
C ARG A 103 13.71 -5.38 13.06
N MET A 104 12.44 -5.25 13.46
CA MET A 104 11.47 -6.35 13.47
C MET A 104 10.84 -6.62 12.08
N ALA A 105 10.81 -5.63 11.19
CA ALA A 105 10.07 -5.69 9.93
C ALA A 105 10.95 -6.04 8.69
N LYS A 106 11.41 -7.29 8.56
CA LYS A 106 11.66 -8.06 7.30
C LYS A 106 12.53 -9.31 7.57
N GLY A 107 12.15 -10.47 7.00
CA GLY A 107 13.10 -11.56 6.72
C GLY A 107 13.76 -12.27 7.91
N SER A 108 13.10 -12.34 9.08
CA SER A 108 13.58 -13.02 10.29
C SER A 108 13.77 -14.54 10.08
N LYS A 109 14.96 -14.92 9.61
CA LYS A 109 15.64 -16.15 10.02
C LYS A 109 16.98 -15.71 10.58
N ASN A 110 17.06 -15.75 11.91
CA ASN A 110 18.21 -15.46 12.76
C ASN A 110 18.39 -14.00 13.15
N LEU A 111 17.95 -13.70 14.38
CA LEU A 111 18.75 -13.38 15.56
C LEU A 111 20.32 -13.48 15.48
N ASP A 112 20.95 -13.35 14.32
CA ASP A 112 22.42 -13.44 14.21
C ASP A 112 23.02 -12.04 14.22
N GLY A 113 23.42 -11.59 15.40
CA GLY A 113 24.18 -10.35 15.59
C GLY A 113 23.41 -9.36 16.46
N LEU A 114 23.47 -9.59 17.77
CA LEU A 114 23.00 -8.65 18.80
C LEU A 114 23.60 -7.23 18.61
N PHE A 115 24.72 -7.15 17.88
CA PHE A 115 25.42 -5.93 17.45
C PHE A 115 25.88 -6.08 15.99
N ASP A 116 24.92 -6.28 15.09
CA ASP A 116 25.23 -6.46 13.68
C ASP A 116 25.98 -5.22 13.15
N LYS A 117 27.18 -5.43 12.59
CA LYS A 117 28.08 -4.38 12.08
C LYS A 117 27.50 -3.61 10.87
N HIS A 118 26.28 -3.94 10.47
CA HIS A 118 25.56 -3.35 9.34
C HIS A 118 24.41 -2.43 9.74
N SER A 119 24.14 -2.19 11.03
CA SER A 119 23.25 -1.11 11.42
C SER A 119 23.99 0.23 11.36
N ASP A 120 23.40 1.25 10.73
CA ASP A 120 23.91 2.64 10.72
C ASP A 120 23.96 3.30 12.12
N VAL A 121 23.61 2.56 13.18
CA VAL A 121 23.50 3.03 14.56
C VAL A 121 24.52 2.31 15.42
N ASP A 122 25.35 3.07 16.15
CA ASP A 122 26.36 2.55 17.07
C ASP A 122 25.74 1.68 18.18
N VAL A 123 26.51 0.70 18.67
CA VAL A 123 26.12 -0.27 19.69
C VAL A 123 25.58 0.40 20.96
N ALA A 124 26.27 1.42 21.47
CA ALA A 124 25.83 2.15 22.65
C ALA A 124 24.47 2.84 22.46
N THR A 125 24.16 3.24 21.22
CA THR A 125 22.88 3.86 20.88
C THR A 125 21.77 2.82 20.78
N GLN A 126 22.07 1.61 20.31
CA GLN A 126 21.12 0.49 20.27
C GLN A 126 20.70 0.07 21.69
N GLU A 127 21.65 -0.06 22.61
CA GLU A 127 21.37 -0.37 24.02
C GLU A 127 20.47 0.70 24.64
N LYS A 128 20.79 1.97 24.42
CA LYS A 128 19.96 3.10 24.88
C LYS A 128 18.53 3.04 24.33
N TYR A 129 18.35 2.70 23.06
CA TYR A 129 17.03 2.56 22.46
C TYR A 129 16.26 1.39 23.07
N LEU A 130 16.91 0.24 23.26
CA LEU A 130 16.28 -0.92 23.88
C LEU A 130 15.81 -0.61 25.31
N HIS A 131 16.62 0.08 26.12
CA HIS A 131 16.21 0.57 27.44
C HIS A 131 15.03 1.53 27.35
N THR A 132 15.05 2.47 26.40
CA THR A 132 13.99 3.48 26.21
C THR A 132 12.65 2.80 25.90
N ILE A 133 12.65 1.83 24.99
CA ILE A 133 11.45 1.10 24.57
C ILE A 133 10.89 0.27 25.71
N ASN A 134 11.75 -0.46 26.45
CA ASN A 134 11.32 -1.27 27.58
C ASN A 134 10.69 -0.41 28.68
N HIS A 135 11.29 0.74 29.02
CA HIS A 135 10.75 1.65 30.02
C HIS A 135 9.43 2.29 29.57
N GLU A 136 9.31 2.69 28.31
CA GLU A 136 8.07 3.26 27.78
C GLU A 136 6.95 2.21 27.69
N ALA A 137 7.26 1.00 27.23
CA ALA A 137 6.32 -0.12 27.20
C ALA A 137 5.83 -0.49 28.61
N HIS A 138 6.72 -0.50 29.61
CA HIS A 138 6.35 -0.71 31.01
C HIS A 138 5.48 0.43 31.54
N LYS A 139 5.87 1.69 31.30
CA LYS A 139 5.16 2.90 31.75
C LYS A 139 3.73 3.00 31.22
N TYR A 140 3.50 2.59 29.97
CA TYR A 140 2.17 2.62 29.36
C TYR A 140 1.41 1.28 29.46
N GLY A 141 1.96 0.29 30.15
CA GLY A 141 1.30 -0.99 30.37
C GLY A 141 1.09 -1.80 29.09
N THR A 142 2.01 -1.70 28.13
CA THR A 142 1.99 -2.43 26.85
C THR A 142 3.13 -3.45 26.79
N PRO A 143 3.12 -4.50 27.63
CA PRO A 143 4.19 -5.51 27.69
C PRO A 143 4.27 -6.40 26.45
N ASP A 144 3.21 -6.45 25.65
CA ASP A 144 3.08 -7.17 24.40
C ASP A 144 3.78 -6.46 23.22
N ALA A 145 4.04 -5.16 23.35
CA ALA A 145 4.74 -4.38 22.34
C ALA A 145 6.24 -4.74 22.22
N VAL A 146 6.81 -5.41 23.22
CA VAL A 146 8.20 -5.88 23.25
C VAL A 146 8.20 -7.41 23.37
N PRO A 147 8.74 -8.15 22.39
CA PRO A 147 8.86 -9.60 22.50
C PRO A 147 9.74 -10.00 23.69
N GLU A 148 9.47 -11.18 24.28
CA GLU A 148 10.17 -11.68 25.48
C GLU A 148 11.70 -11.68 25.34
N GLU A 149 12.22 -11.98 24.15
CA GLU A 149 13.65 -12.00 23.85
C GLU A 149 14.35 -10.64 24.01
N PHE A 150 13.57 -9.54 23.95
CA PHE A 150 14.03 -8.16 24.04
C PHE A 150 13.61 -7.49 25.35
N LYS A 151 12.99 -8.23 26.27
CA LYS A 151 12.62 -7.73 27.59
C LYS A 151 13.85 -7.69 28.50
N LEU A 152 14.14 -6.49 28.99
CA LEU A 152 15.22 -6.29 29.94
C LEU A 152 14.78 -6.71 31.34
N LYS A 153 15.50 -7.63 31.96
CA LYS A 153 15.26 -8.07 33.35
C LYS A 153 15.24 -6.89 34.33
N GLU A 154 16.09 -5.91 34.11
CA GLU A 154 16.15 -4.69 34.94
C GLU A 154 14.85 -3.87 34.93
N VAL A 155 14.02 -4.03 33.90
CA VAL A 155 12.75 -3.28 33.74
C VAL A 155 11.54 -4.15 34.10
N TRP A 156 11.59 -5.45 33.81
CA TRP A 156 10.44 -6.35 33.94
C TRP A 156 10.52 -7.34 35.12
N GLY A 157 11.67 -7.44 35.81
CA GLY A 157 11.91 -8.35 36.94
C GLY A 157 12.51 -9.70 36.53
#